data_AF-C0ZQ05-F1
#
_entry.id   AF-C0ZQ05-F1
#
_cell.length_a   1.000
_cell.length_b   1.000
_cell.length_c   1.000
_cell.angle_alpha   90.00
_cell.angle_beta   90.00
_cell.angle_gamma   90.00
#
_symmetry.space_group_name_H-M   'P 1'
#
loop_
_entity.id
_entity.type
_entity.pdbx_description
1 polymer ?
#
loop_
_entity_poly.entity_id
_entity_poly.type
_entity_poly.pdbx_seq_one_letter_code
_entity_poly.pdbx_strand_id
1 'polypeptide(L)' 'MRKHSLNRGREVAHAKLPGVALATDAPLQRRAANFVSGLESMPVRFTASAPSAG' A
#
# COMPACT_ATOMS: atom_id res chain seq x y z
N MET A 1 9.27 25.10 2.01
CA MET A 1 7.94 24.45 1.99
C MET A 1 8.14 22.93 1.97
N ARG A 2 7.69 22.22 3.01
CA ARG A 2 8.21 20.91 3.45
C ARG A 2 7.69 19.71 2.61
N LYS A 3 8.53 19.17 1.72
CA LYS A 3 8.31 17.89 1.00
C LYS A 3 8.54 16.66 1.91
N HIS A 4 7.92 16.60 3.09
CA HIS A 4 8.12 15.49 4.05
C HIS A 4 6.85 14.69 4.35
N SER A 5 5.71 15.03 3.75
CA SER A 5 4.44 14.38 4.08
C SER A 5 4.26 13.00 3.43
N LEU A 6 4.92 12.72 2.31
CA LEU A 6 4.65 11.49 1.52
C LEU A 6 5.47 10.26 1.95
N ASN A 7 6.61 10.45 2.64
CA ASN A 7 7.50 9.33 2.99
C ASN A 7 7.04 8.55 4.23
N ARG A 8 6.29 9.18 5.15
CA ARG A 8 5.85 8.53 6.40
C ARG A 8 4.94 7.32 6.16
N GLY A 9 4.07 7.37 5.15
CA GLY A 9 3.16 6.25 4.85
C GLY A 9 3.89 4.97 4.43
N ARG A 10 5.00 5.11 3.69
CA ARG A 10 5.80 3.98 3.21
C ARG A 10 6.63 3.36 4.34
N GLU A 11 7.16 4.19 5.22
CA GLU A 11 7.98 3.76 6.36
C GLU A 11 7.17 2.92 7.36
N VAL A 12 5.94 3.34 7.68
CA VAL A 12 5.05 2.59 8.59
C VAL A 12 4.61 1.27 7.99
N ALA A 13 4.33 1.23 6.68
CA ALA A 13 3.91 0.01 5.99
C ALA A 13 5.00 -1.08 6.05
N HIS A 14 6.26 -0.74 5.75
CA HIS A 14 7.35 -1.71 5.84
C HIS A 14 7.58 -2.22 7.27
N ALA A 15 7.44 -1.35 8.28
CA ALA A 15 7.64 -1.74 9.66
C ALA A 15 6.52 -2.65 10.21
N LYS A 16 5.26 -2.43 9.79
CA LYS A 16 4.09 -3.17 10.32
C LYS A 16 3.64 -4.34 9.46
N LEU A 17 3.98 -4.35 8.16
CA LEU A 17 3.59 -5.40 7.21
C LEU A 17 4.84 -6.09 6.65
N PRO A 18 5.55 -6.90 7.47
CA PRO A 18 6.74 -7.59 7.03
C PRO A 18 6.43 -8.54 5.88
N GLY A 19 7.29 -8.51 4.85
CA GLY A 19 7.14 -9.36 3.66
C GLY A 19 5.93 -9.01 2.78
N VAL A 20 5.42 -7.78 2.86
CA VAL A 20 4.30 -7.35 2.01
C VAL A 20 4.61 -7.54 0.52
N ALA A 21 3.70 -8.21 -0.18
CA ALA A 21 3.77 -8.45 -1.62
C ALA A 21 2.36 -8.45 -2.22
N LEU A 22 2.26 -8.30 -3.54
CA LEU A 22 0.98 -8.49 -4.23
C LEU A 22 0.48 -9.93 -4.05
N ALA A 23 -0.84 -10.09 -3.94
CA ALA A 23 -1.45 -11.40 -3.80
C ALA A 23 -1.33 -12.24 -5.09
N THR A 24 -1.29 -11.57 -6.25
CA THR A 24 -1.23 -12.19 -7.58
C THR A 24 -0.31 -11.38 -8.49
N ASP A 25 0.21 -12.01 -9.55
CA ASP A 25 1.01 -11.34 -10.59
C ASP A 25 0.14 -10.66 -11.68
N ALA A 26 -1.18 -10.88 -11.64
CA ALA A 26 -2.10 -10.29 -12.60
C ALA A 26 -2.06 -8.74 -12.54
N PRO A 27 -2.19 -8.05 -13.70
CA PRO A 27 -2.26 -6.60 -13.73
C PRO A 27 -3.42 -6.06 -12.87
N LEU A 28 -3.14 -5.01 -12.11
CA LEU A 28 -4.15 -4.38 -11.25
C LEU A 28 -5.10 -3.50 -12.06
N GLN A 29 -6.39 -3.62 -11.77
CA GLN A 29 -7.42 -2.82 -12.42
C GLN A 29 -7.29 -1.35 -12.04
N ARG A 30 -7.40 -0.48 -13.05
CA ARG A 30 -7.40 0.97 -12.87
C ARG A 30 -8.81 1.52 -13.05
N ARG A 31 -9.13 2.58 -12.29
CA ARG A 31 -10.36 3.34 -12.49
C ARG A 31 -10.37 3.95 -13.87
N ALA A 32 -11.42 3.67 -14.64
CA ALA A 32 -11.74 4.42 -15.84
C ALA A 32 -12.24 5.82 -15.43
N ALA A 33 -11.36 6.83 -15.55
CA ALA A 33 -11.66 8.20 -15.17
C ALA A 33 -10.89 9.19 -16.05
N ASN A 34 -11.50 10.34 -16.34
CA ASN A 34 -10.97 11.33 -17.29
C ASN A 34 -10.13 12.44 -16.63
N PHE A 35 -10.01 12.45 -15.29
CA PHE A 35 -9.29 13.49 -14.56
C PHE A 35 -8.28 12.92 -13.56
N VAL A 36 -8.74 12.18 -12.56
CA VAL A 36 -7.88 11.45 -11.63
C VAL A 36 -8.18 9.97 -11.71
N SER A 37 -7.16 9.17 -12.02
CA SER A 37 -7.25 7.70 -12.08
C SER A 37 -6.31 7.09 -11.03
N GLY A 38 -6.75 5.98 -10.45
CA GLY A 38 -5.99 5.20 -9.48
C GLY A 38 -6.26 3.71 -9.65
N LEU A 39 -5.61 2.88 -8.82
CA LEU A 39 -5.94 1.47 -8.71
C LEU A 39 -7.30 1.31 -8.02
N GLU A 40 -8.17 0.50 -8.58
CA GLU A 40 -9.46 0.17 -7.95
C GLU A 40 -9.26 -0.68 -6.69
N SER A 41 -8.27 -1.57 -6.75
CA SER A 41 -7.91 -2.47 -5.67
C SER A 41 -6.45 -2.88 -5.81
N MET A 42 -5.79 -3.13 -4.68
CA MET A 42 -4.44 -3.68 -4.63
C MET A 42 -4.38 -4.77 -3.54
N PRO A 43 -4.83 -6.00 -3.83
CA PRO A 43 -4.77 -7.08 -2.87
C PRO A 43 -3.32 -7.46 -2.56
N VAL A 44 -3.01 -7.58 -1.27
CA VAL A 44 -1.66 -7.91 -0.78
C VAL A 44 -1.69 -9.09 0.17
N ARG A 45 -0.57 -9.80 0.23
CA ARG A 45 -0.24 -10.79 1.27
C ARG A 45 0.91 -10.25 2.11
N PHE A 46 0.93 -10.59 3.38
CA PHE A 46 2.00 -10.23 4.31
C PHE A 46 2.06 -11.26 5.44
N THR A 47 3.19 -11.31 6.14
CA THR A 47 3.33 -12.17 7.31
C THR A 47 2.57 -11.57 8.48
N ALA A 48 1.65 -12.33 9.07
CA ALA A 48 0.89 -11.88 10.23
C ALA A 48 1.84 -11.53 11.39
N SER A 49 1.66 -10.34 11.96
CA SER A 49 2.38 -9.86 13.14
C SER A 49 1.38 -9.50 14.23
N ALA A 50 1.79 -9.62 15.49
CA ALA A 50 0.96 -9.21 16.62
C ALA A 50 0.59 -7.73 16.48
N PRO A 51 -0.65 -7.33 16.80
CA PRO A 51 -1.03 -5.93 16.78
C PRO A 51 -0.14 -5.16 17.75
N SER A 52 0.57 -4.14 17.26
CA SER A 52 1.31 -3.25 18.13
C SER A 52 0.30 -2.49 19.01
N ALA A 53 0.37 -2.65 20.34
CA ALA A 53 -0.43 -1.86 21.27
C ALA A 53 -0.24 -0.36 20.95
N GLY A 54 -1.36 0.35 20.85
CA GLY A 54 -1.42 1.79 20.53
C GLY A 54 -1.02 2.67 21.68
#